data_AF-A0A9W6MXC0-F1
#
_entry.id   AF-A0A9W6MXC0-F1
#
_cell.length_a   1.000
_cell.length_b   1.000
_cell.length_c   1.000
_cell.angle_alpha   90.00
_cell.angle_beta   90.00
_cell.angle_gamma   90.00
#
_symmetry.space_group_name_H-M   'P 1'
#
loop_
_entity.id
_entity.type
_entity.pdbx_description
1 polymer ?
#
loop_
_entity_poly.entity_id
_entity_poly.type
_entity_poly.pdbx_seq_one_letter_code
_entity_poly.pdbx_strand_id
1 'polypeptide(L)'
;MPYDSAKDPWHRRALSPAGLGRSGALVTPSDATDLPRYARLRVFVPATLASAAVRILTVEAADDAPLTLPLAPGQVSVLEFLVRRVLATGTTAGLVIHRVD
;
A
#
# COMPACT_ATOMS: atom_id res chain seq x y z
N MET A 1 -21.51 -4.37 13.43
CA MET A 1 -22.66 -4.24 12.51
C MET A 1 -22.14 -4.44 11.09
N PRO A 2 -22.73 -5.31 10.27
CA PRO A 2 -22.32 -5.50 8.88
C PRO A 2 -22.61 -4.24 8.04
N TYR A 3 -22.02 -4.20 6.84
CA TYR A 3 -22.28 -3.17 5.86
C TYR A 3 -23.78 -3.09 5.48
N ASP A 4 -24.30 -1.87 5.36
CA ASP A 4 -25.69 -1.58 4.98
C ASP A 4 -25.70 -0.68 3.73
N SER A 5 -26.03 -1.28 2.59
CA SER A 5 -26.00 -0.58 1.29
C SER A 5 -27.02 0.55 1.19
N ALA A 6 -28.08 0.56 2.01
CA ALA A 6 -29.07 1.64 1.99
C ALA A 6 -28.47 2.97 2.49
N LYS A 7 -27.34 2.92 3.22
CA LYS A 7 -26.64 4.10 3.75
C LYS A 7 -25.47 4.57 2.89
N ASP A 8 -25.08 3.79 1.88
CA ASP A 8 -23.95 4.09 1.02
C ASP A 8 -24.44 4.58 -0.36
N PRO A 9 -24.48 5.90 -0.62
CA PRO A 9 -24.93 6.43 -1.90
C PRO A 9 -24.01 6.06 -3.07
N TRP A 10 -22.83 5.48 -2.79
CA TRP A 10 -21.84 5.07 -3.78
C TRP A 10 -21.86 3.58 -4.06
N HIS A 11 -22.74 2.79 -3.43
CA HIS A 11 -22.69 1.33 -3.49
C HIS A 11 -22.83 0.74 -4.91
N ARG A 12 -23.53 1.43 -5.81
CA ARG A 12 -23.70 1.06 -7.24
C ARG A 12 -22.75 1.78 -8.19
N ARG A 13 -21.84 2.61 -7.68
CA ARG A 13 -20.90 3.35 -8.52
C ARG A 13 -19.69 2.47 -8.82
N ALA A 14 -19.26 2.51 -10.08
CA ALA A 14 -18.02 1.89 -10.50
C ALA A 14 -16.85 2.49 -9.72
N LEU A 15 -15.93 1.63 -9.30
CA LEU A 15 -14.71 2.04 -8.63
C LEU A 15 -13.60 2.16 -9.66
N SER A 16 -12.84 3.25 -9.56
CA SER A 16 -11.57 3.38 -10.28
C SER A 16 -10.41 3.14 -9.31
N PRO A 17 -9.22 2.78 -9.81
CA PRO A 17 -8.01 2.71 -9.00
C PRO A 17 -7.66 4.01 -8.26
N ALA A 18 -8.13 5.16 -8.76
CA ALA A 18 -7.95 6.47 -8.12
C ALA A 18 -9.03 6.80 -7.08
N GLY A 19 -10.08 5.99 -6.97
CA GLY A 19 -11.21 6.19 -6.06
C GLY A 19 -10.87 5.98 -4.58
N LEU A 20 -11.89 6.07 -3.71
CA LEU A 20 -11.74 5.78 -2.29
C LEU A 20 -11.57 4.27 -2.05
N GLY A 21 -10.74 3.91 -1.07
CA GLY A 21 -10.63 2.53 -0.62
C GLY A 21 -11.90 2.09 0.11
N ARG A 22 -12.43 0.91 -0.21
CA ARG A 22 -13.55 0.26 0.47
C ARG A 22 -13.10 -0.75 1.51
N SER A 23 -11.91 -1.31 1.34
CA SER A 23 -11.29 -2.17 2.34
C SER A 23 -9.78 -1.98 2.38
N GLY A 24 -9.16 -2.64 3.35
CA GLY A 24 -7.72 -2.73 3.43
C GLY A 24 -7.30 -3.82 4.40
N ALA A 25 -6.03 -4.15 4.37
CA ALA A 25 -5.40 -5.03 5.35
C ALA A 25 -3.96 -4.60 5.56
N LEU A 26 -3.41 -4.96 6.72
CA LEU A 26 -1.99 -4.80 6.99
C LEU A 26 -1.19 -5.63 5.98
N VAL A 27 -0.09 -5.06 5.51
CA VAL A 27 0.86 -5.71 4.62
C VAL A 27 2.15 -5.95 5.39
N THR A 28 2.57 -7.20 5.44
CA THR A 28 3.92 -7.57 5.87
C THR A 28 4.82 -7.65 4.64
N PRO A 29 5.92 -6.88 4.57
CA PRO A 29 6.88 -6.98 3.49
C PRO A 29 7.45 -8.40 3.35
N SER A 30 7.64 -8.85 2.11
CA SER A 30 8.19 -10.17 1.76
C SER A 30 8.91 -10.10 0.42
N ASP A 31 10.07 -10.73 0.35
CA ASP A 31 10.83 -10.82 -0.91
C ASP A 31 10.31 -11.93 -1.83
N ALA A 32 9.54 -12.87 -1.28
CA ALA A 32 9.13 -14.10 -1.98
C ALA A 32 7.64 -14.12 -2.37
N THR A 33 6.78 -13.35 -1.70
CA THR A 33 5.32 -13.47 -1.87
C THR A 33 4.70 -12.16 -2.32
N ASP A 34 3.92 -12.22 -3.41
CA ASP A 34 3.08 -11.12 -3.85
C ASP A 34 1.91 -10.87 -2.89
N LEU A 35 1.34 -9.67 -3.00
CA LEU A 35 0.10 -9.30 -2.34
C LEU A 35 -1.05 -10.16 -2.89
N PRO A 36 -2.05 -10.51 -2.04
CA PRO A 36 -3.20 -11.31 -2.49
C PRO A 36 -4.05 -10.60 -3.55
N ARG A 37 -3.98 -9.26 -3.60
CA ARG A 37 -4.50 -8.41 -4.68
C ARG A 37 -3.54 -7.26 -4.91
N TYR A 38 -3.37 -6.89 -6.18
CA TYR A 38 -2.64 -5.69 -6.54
C TYR A 38 -3.42 -4.47 -6.09
N ALA A 39 -2.76 -3.58 -5.36
CA ALA A 39 -3.42 -2.48 -4.67
C ALA A 39 -2.49 -1.27 -4.57
N ARG A 40 -3.07 -0.10 -4.30
CA ARG A 40 -2.29 1.02 -3.79
C ARG A 40 -1.94 0.77 -2.33
N LEU A 41 -0.88 1.42 -1.86
CA LEU A 41 -0.43 1.30 -0.48
C LEU A 41 -0.61 2.60 0.27
N ARG A 42 -1.12 2.50 1.49
CA ARG A 42 -1.03 3.56 2.49
C ARG A 42 0.09 3.20 3.46
N VAL A 43 1.10 4.05 3.55
CA VAL A 43 2.26 3.84 4.42
C VAL A 43 2.29 4.92 5.48
N PHE A 44 2.37 4.52 6.75
CA PHE A 44 2.67 5.40 7.86
C PHE A 44 4.12 5.20 8.30
N VAL A 45 4.84 6.31 8.44
CA VAL A 45 6.22 6.34 8.92
C VAL A 45 6.24 6.91 10.34
N PRO A 46 6.68 6.15 11.36
CA PRO A 46 6.86 6.69 12.70
C PRO A 46 7.80 7.89 12.73
N ALA A 47 7.49 8.90 13.54
CA ALA A 47 8.32 10.11 13.68
C ALA A 47 9.69 9.84 14.34
N THR A 48 9.87 8.67 14.96
CA THR A 48 11.13 8.25 15.59
C THR A 48 12.20 7.81 14.59
N LEU A 49 11.85 7.62 13.32
CA LEU A 49 12.80 7.26 12.27
C LEU A 49 13.48 8.53 11.72
N ALA A 50 14.80 8.51 11.56
CA ALA A 50 15.54 9.62 10.95
C ALA A 50 15.31 9.71 9.43
N SER A 51 15.09 8.57 8.77
CA SER A 51 14.72 8.45 7.37
C SER A 51 13.95 7.16 7.15
N ALA A 52 13.19 7.10 6.06
CA ALA A 52 12.44 5.91 5.69
C ALA A 52 12.36 5.75 4.17
N ALA A 53 12.30 4.50 3.73
CA ALA A 53 11.99 4.14 2.36
C ALA A 53 11.16 2.86 2.32
N VAL A 54 10.33 2.74 1.29
CA VAL A 54 9.64 1.49 0.96
C VAL A 54 10.11 1.01 -0.40
N ARG A 55 10.40 -0.29 -0.49
CA ARG A 55 10.83 -0.93 -1.73
C ARG A 55 9.71 -1.80 -2.27
N ILE A 56 9.30 -1.54 -3.52
CA ILE A 56 8.11 -2.13 -4.12
C ILE A 56 8.40 -2.67 -5.52
N LEU A 57 7.62 -3.67 -5.92
CA LEU A 57 7.44 -4.08 -7.31
C LEU A 57 6.05 -3.63 -7.75
N THR A 58 5.99 -2.76 -8.75
CA THR A 58 4.73 -2.40 -9.40
C THR A 58 4.25 -3.57 -10.27
N VAL A 59 2.99 -3.54 -10.69
CA VAL A 59 2.37 -4.65 -11.44
C VAL A 59 3.20 -5.08 -12.66
N GLU A 60 3.73 -4.12 -13.41
CA GLU A 60 4.49 -4.38 -14.64
C GLU A 60 6.01 -4.42 -14.45
N ALA A 61 6.51 -4.27 -13.22
CA ALA A 61 7.95 -4.31 -12.96
C ALA A 61 8.47 -5.75 -13.02
N ALA A 62 9.64 -5.95 -13.65
CA ALA A 62 10.41 -7.19 -13.54
C ALA A 62 10.89 -7.40 -12.09
N ASP A 63 11.08 -8.65 -11.67
CA ASP A 63 11.44 -9.00 -10.28
C ASP A 63 12.77 -8.38 -9.81
N ASP A 64 13.70 -8.14 -10.74
CA ASP A 64 15.02 -7.55 -10.49
C ASP A 64 15.05 -6.01 -10.61
N ALA A 65 13.91 -5.39 -10.92
CA ALA A 65 13.80 -3.93 -11.13
C ALA A 65 12.84 -3.24 -10.12
N PRO A 66 13.05 -3.38 -8.80
CA PRO A 66 12.18 -2.74 -7.81
C PRO A 66 12.39 -1.22 -7.71
N LEU A 67 11.32 -0.50 -7.40
CA LEU A 67 11.36 0.92 -7.08
C LEU A 67 11.58 1.10 -5.58
N THR A 68 12.49 2.02 -5.22
CA THR A 68 12.68 2.45 -3.84
C THR A 68 12.17 3.88 -3.70
N LEU A 69 11.17 4.07 -2.85
CA LEU A 69 10.52 5.36 -2.66
C LEU A 69 10.88 5.93 -1.29
N PRO A 70 11.49 7.12 -1.21
CA PRO A 70 11.73 7.79 0.06
C PRO A 70 10.40 8.24 0.67
N LEU A 71 10.31 8.15 2.00
CA LEU A 71 9.13 8.54 2.77
C LEU A 71 9.56 9.48 3.90
N ALA A 72 8.79 10.56 4.08
CA ALA A 72 9.04 11.52 5.15
C ALA A 72 8.63 10.91 6.52
N PRO A 73 9.50 10.97 7.54
CA PRO A 73 9.13 10.58 8.90
C PRO A 73 7.95 11.37 9.47
N GLY A 74 7.15 10.71 10.31
CA GLY A 74 6.00 11.33 10.97
C GLY A 74 4.80 11.59 10.06
N GLN A 75 4.79 11.03 8.85
CA GLN A 75 3.73 11.26 7.86
C GLN A 75 3.08 9.97 7.38
N VAL A 76 1.92 10.15 6.75
CA VAL A 76 1.22 9.13 5.99
C VAL A 76 1.30 9.49 4.52
N SER A 77 1.67 8.52 3.69
CA SER A 77 1.65 8.64 2.23
C SER A 77 0.74 7.58 1.63
N VAL A 78 0.01 7.95 0.58
CA VAL A 78 -0.66 6.98 -0.30
C VAL A 78 0.15 6.93 -1.59
N LEU A 79 0.67 5.75 -1.92
CA LEU A 79 1.49 5.57 -3.11
C LEU A 79 0.59 5.52 -4.35
N GLU A 80 0.99 6.21 -5.41
CA GLU A 80 0.24 6.34 -6.66
C GLU A 80 0.43 5.15 -7.62
N PHE A 81 1.05 4.07 -7.14
CA PHE A 81 1.32 2.86 -7.91
C PHE A 81 0.37 1.73 -7.53
N LEU A 82 -0.03 0.92 -8.51
CA LEU A 82 -0.50 -0.43 -8.24
C LEU A 82 0.72 -1.31 -7.95
N VAL A 83 0.73 -1.88 -6.74
CA VAL A 83 1.84 -2.67 -6.23
C VAL A 83 1.46 -4.15 -6.23
N ARG A 84 2.35 -5.00 -6.76
CA ARG A 84 2.22 -6.45 -6.63
C ARG A 84 3.00 -7.03 -5.46
N ARG A 85 4.14 -6.43 -5.08
CA ARG A 85 4.96 -6.88 -3.96
C ARG A 85 5.56 -5.70 -3.19
N VAL A 86 5.61 -5.83 -1.87
CA VAL A 86 6.44 -4.98 -1.00
C VAL A 86 7.60 -5.82 -0.53
N LEU A 87 8.82 -5.46 -0.91
CA LEU A 87 10.02 -6.22 -0.57
C LEU A 87 10.39 -6.00 0.90
N ALA A 88 10.76 -7.07 1.59
CA ALA A 88 11.31 -6.98 2.95
C ALA A 88 12.72 -6.38 2.90
N THR A 89 13.53 -6.84 1.95
CA THR A 89 14.88 -6.30 1.74
C THR A 89 14.79 -4.87 1.20
N GLY A 90 15.45 -3.93 1.90
CA GLY A 90 15.51 -2.53 1.51
C GLY A 90 14.29 -1.68 1.87
N THR A 91 13.23 -2.27 2.42
CA THR A 91 12.15 -1.52 3.08
C THR A 91 12.57 -1.23 4.52
N THR A 92 12.41 0.02 4.97
CA THR A 92 12.73 0.41 6.35
C THR A 92 11.86 -0.36 7.35
N ALA A 93 12.48 -0.89 8.41
CA ALA A 93 11.75 -1.59 9.47
C ALA A 93 10.87 -0.61 10.28
N GLY A 94 9.75 -1.10 10.80
CA GLY A 94 8.83 -0.32 11.64
C GLY A 94 7.79 0.53 10.87
N LEU A 95 7.79 0.49 9.54
CA LEU A 95 6.70 1.07 8.74
C LEU A 95 5.39 0.33 8.98
N VAL A 96 4.28 1.07 9.01
CA VAL A 96 2.94 0.48 9.04
C VAL A 96 2.31 0.62 7.66
N ILE A 97 2.20 -0.50 6.95
CA ILE A 97 1.79 -0.55 5.54
C ILE A 97 0.42 -1.21 5.44
N HIS A 98 -0.50 -0.56 4.73
CA HIS A 98 -1.81 -1.13 4.41
C HIS A 98 -2.03 -1.16 2.91
N ARG A 99 -2.63 -2.24 2.41
CA ARG A 99 -3.25 -2.23 1.08
C ARG A 99 -4.56 -1.43 1.12
N VAL A 100 -4.83 -0.73 0.03
CA VAL A 100 -6.07 0.03 -0.19
C VAL A 100 -6.78 -0.61 -1.38
N ASP A 101 -7.92 -1.26 -1.12
CA ASP A 101 -8.73 -1.96 -2.12
C ASP A 101 -10.02 -1.22 -2.48
#